data_AF-A0A3B0ZQI7-F1
#
_entry.id   AF-A0A3B0ZQI7-F1
#
_cell.length_a   1.000
_cell.length_b   1.000
_cell.length_c   1.000
_cell.angle_alpha   90.00
_cell.angle_beta   90.00
_cell.angle_gamma   90.00
#
_symmetry.space_group_name_H-M   'P 1'
#
loop_
_entity.id
_entity.type
_entity.pdbx_description
1 polymer ?
#
loop_
_entity_poly.entity_id
_entity_poly.type
_entity_poly.pdbx_seq_one_letter_code
_entity_poly.pdbx_strand_id
1 'polypeptide(L)'
;MELQNNLNFQNIIFEQHLEQITFIQNKVFVEEQNISKDLEWDNLDSSAYHLIINSNKNKLIAYARLLLLSNELGKLRRVTVLKQHSKQYINY
;
A
#
# COMPACT_ATOMS: atom_id res chain seq x y z
N MET A 1 -24.36 9.92 11.42
CA MET A 1 -23.08 9.85 12.16
C MET A 1 -21.99 9.79 11.10
N GLU A 2 -21.52 10.96 10.66
CA GLU A 2 -20.47 11.05 9.64
C GLU A 2 -19.16 10.55 10.25
N LEU A 3 -18.63 9.45 9.71
CA LEU A 3 -17.24 9.11 9.94
C LEU A 3 -16.40 10.07 9.10
N GLN A 4 -16.14 11.27 9.61
CA GLN A 4 -15.04 12.11 9.12
C GLN A 4 -13.71 11.45 9.50
N ASN A 5 -13.43 10.30 8.89
CA ASN A 5 -12.10 9.74 8.90
C ASN A 5 -11.29 10.58 7.91
N ASN A 6 -10.57 11.58 8.43
CA ASN A 6 -9.63 12.38 7.64
C ASN A 6 -8.46 11.49 7.22
N LEU A 7 -8.67 10.74 6.14
CA LEU A 7 -7.66 9.98 5.43
C LEU A 7 -7.00 10.90 4.41
N ASN A 8 -5.67 10.90 4.39
CA ASN A 8 -4.91 11.65 3.41
C ASN A 8 -4.36 10.69 2.37
N PHE A 9 -4.71 10.90 1.10
CA PHE A 9 -4.29 10.11 -0.04
C PHE A 9 -3.15 10.82 -0.77
N GLN A 10 -2.06 10.12 -1.02
CA GLN A 10 -0.89 10.70 -1.70
C GLN A 10 -0.35 9.74 -2.75
N ASN A 11 -0.01 10.29 -3.91
CA ASN A 11 0.93 9.67 -4.83
C ASN A 11 2.34 10.05 -4.37
N ILE A 12 3.22 9.06 -4.24
CA ILE A 12 4.57 9.22 -3.70
C ILE A 12 5.63 8.74 -4.67
N ILE A 13 6.86 9.21 -4.48
CA ILE A 13 8.04 8.70 -5.18
C ILE A 13 8.49 7.45 -4.45
N PHE A 14 8.58 6.34 -5.17
CA PHE A 14 8.85 5.00 -4.62
C PHE A 14 10.14 4.96 -3.81
N GLU A 15 11.24 5.42 -4.39
CA GLU A 15 12.57 5.34 -3.82
C GLU A 15 12.68 6.13 -2.51
N GLN A 16 11.97 7.25 -2.40
CA GLN A 16 11.97 8.11 -1.22
C GLN A 16 11.17 7.51 -0.05
N HIS A 17 10.30 6.53 -0.32
CA HIS A 17 9.39 5.96 0.66
C HIS A 17 9.60 4.45 0.84
N LEU A 18 10.69 3.89 0.28
CA LEU A 18 10.95 2.46 0.27
C LEU A 18 10.93 1.84 1.67
N GLU A 19 11.50 2.54 2.66
CA GLU A 19 11.50 2.10 4.06
C GLU A 19 10.07 1.98 4.62
N GLN A 20 9.26 3.02 4.44
CA GLN A 20 7.87 3.06 4.94
C GLN A 20 7.01 1.99 4.28
N ILE A 21 7.15 1.83 2.96
CA ILE A 21 6.44 0.80 2.19
C ILE A 21 6.88 -0.59 2.63
N THR A 22 8.18 -0.82 2.78
CA THR A 22 8.71 -2.12 3.24
C THR A 22 8.18 -2.46 4.62
N PHE A 23 8.17 -1.49 5.53
CA PHE A 23 7.66 -1.62 6.89
C PHE A 23 6.18 -2.04 6.91
N ILE A 24 5.29 -1.29 6.25
CA ILE A 24 3.86 -1.64 6.26
C ILE A 24 3.60 -3.00 5.63
N GLN A 25 4.29 -3.34 4.53
CA GLN A 25 4.11 -4.63 3.91
C GLN A 25 4.68 -5.78 4.79
N ASN A 26 5.80 -5.57 5.50
CA ASN A 26 6.30 -6.57 6.46
C ASN A 26 5.27 -6.81 7.57
N LYS A 27 4.74 -5.72 8.13
CA LYS A 27 3.73 -5.79 9.17
C LYS A 27 2.48 -6.56 8.71
N VAL A 28 1.94 -6.24 7.53
CA VAL A 28 0.74 -6.91 7.04
C VAL A 28 1.01 -8.37 6.67
N PHE A 29 2.03 -8.65 5.85
CA PHE A 29 2.25 -10.02 5.36
C PHE A 29 2.82 -10.94 6.45
N VAL A 30 3.84 -10.51 7.19
CA VAL A 30 4.51 -11.35 8.19
C VAL A 30 3.72 -11.37 9.49
N GLU A 31 3.47 -10.20 10.09
CA GLU A 31 2.89 -10.14 11.44
C GLU A 31 1.37 -10.41 11.44
N GLU A 32 0.63 -9.85 10.49
CA GLU A 32 -0.84 -9.95 10.49
C GLU A 32 -1.37 -11.19 9.76
N GLN A 33 -0.67 -11.66 8.71
CA GLN A 33 -1.10 -12.77 7.86
C GLN A 33 -0.25 -14.04 8.01
N ASN A 34 0.88 -14.00 8.74
CA ASN A 34 1.83 -15.12 8.86
C ASN A 34 2.33 -15.66 7.51
N ILE A 35 2.41 -14.80 6.50
CA ILE A 35 2.96 -15.11 5.18
C ILE A 35 4.42 -14.67 5.18
N SER A 36 5.34 -15.63 4.97
CA SER A 36 6.76 -15.30 4.75
C SER A 36 6.87 -14.35 3.57
N LYS A 37 7.55 -13.23 3.79
CA LYS A 37 7.63 -12.17 2.81
C LYS A 37 9.01 -12.19 2.16
N ASP A 38 9.16 -12.98 1.11
CA ASP A 38 10.26 -12.82 0.16
C ASP A 38 9.93 -11.61 -0.72
N LEU A 39 10.10 -10.40 -0.17
CA LEU A 39 9.75 -9.19 -0.90
C LEU A 39 10.85 -8.86 -1.91
N GLU A 40 10.72 -9.40 -3.11
CA GLU A 40 11.49 -8.93 -4.25
C GLU A 40 10.78 -7.73 -4.90
N TRP A 41 11.46 -6.59 -4.86
CA TRP A 41 11.13 -5.44 -5.69
C TRP A 41 11.51 -5.78 -7.14
N ASP A 42 10.60 -5.50 -8.08
CA ASP A 42 10.80 -5.74 -9.49
C ASP A 42 11.23 -4.45 -10.22
N ASN A 43 11.80 -4.60 -11.41
CA ASN A 43 12.25 -3.47 -12.24
C ASN A 43 11.11 -2.54 -12.68
N LEU A 44 9.86 -2.90 -12.41
CA LEU A 44 8.71 -2.09 -12.74
C LEU A 44 8.35 -1.15 -11.57
N ASP A 45 8.82 -1.41 -10.34
CA ASP A 45 8.46 -0.60 -9.17
C ASP A 45 8.76 0.88 -9.41
N SER A 46 9.96 1.26 -9.87
CA SER A 46 10.30 2.67 -10.15
C SER A 46 9.43 3.38 -11.20
N SER A 47 8.73 2.65 -12.08
CA SER A 47 7.94 3.25 -13.17
C SER A 47 6.44 3.32 -12.90
N ALA A 48 6.00 2.89 -11.72
CA ALA A 48 4.58 2.86 -11.39
C ALA A 48 4.12 4.04 -10.54
N TYR A 49 2.80 4.15 -10.37
CA TYR A 49 2.21 5.07 -9.41
C TYR A 49 2.13 4.38 -8.05
N HIS A 50 2.61 5.06 -7.02
CA HIS A 50 2.64 4.53 -5.66
C HIS A 50 1.69 5.34 -4.80
N LEU A 51 0.66 4.67 -4.31
CA LEU A 51 -0.42 5.29 -3.57
C LEU A 51 -0.30 4.89 -2.11
N ILE A 52 -0.29 5.90 -1.23
CA ILE A 52 -0.37 5.70 0.21
C ILE A 52 -1.60 6.36 0.79
N ILE A 53 -2.07 5.79 1.90
CA ILE A 53 -3.08 6.40 2.75
C ILE A 53 -2.47 6.60 4.13
N ASN A 54 -2.49 7.86 4.57
CA ASN A 54 -2.13 8.24 5.93
C ASN A 54 -3.41 8.47 6.75
N SER A 55 -3.38 8.04 8.00
CA SER A 55 -4.36 8.46 9.02
C SER A 55 -4.17 9.94 9.38
N ASN A 56 -5.14 10.50 10.10
CA ASN A 56 -5.10 11.86 10.64
C ASN A 56 -3.87 12.18 11.53
N LYS A 57 -3.13 11.15 11.99
CA LYS A 57 -1.88 11.31 12.75
C LYS A 57 -0.62 11.21 11.86
N ASN A 58 -0.75 11.38 10.55
CA ASN A 58 0.32 11.19 9.55
C ASN A 58 0.98 9.80 9.60
N LYS A 59 0.26 8.80 10.11
CA LYS A 59 0.74 7.42 10.13
C LYS A 59 0.24 6.70 8.87
N LEU A 60 1.16 6.06 8.15
CA LEU A 60 0.87 5.20 7.02
C LEU A 60 0.00 4.01 7.45
N ILE A 61 -1.15 3.83 6.79
CA ILE A 61 -2.11 2.76 7.09
C ILE A 61 -2.45 1.87 5.90
N ALA A 62 -2.17 2.33 4.68
CA ALA A 62 -2.32 1.52 3.48
C ALA A 62 -1.31 1.93 2.40
N TYR A 63 -0.96 0.97 1.56
CA TYR A 63 -0.12 1.15 0.39
C TYR A 63 -0.64 0.30 -0.77
N ALA A 64 -0.59 0.84 -1.98
CA ALA A 64 -0.82 0.12 -3.22
C ALA A 64 0.07 0.69 -4.34
N ARG A 65 0.27 -0.10 -5.39
CA ARG A 65 0.95 0.32 -6.60
C ARG A 65 0.05 0.10 -7.81
N LEU A 66 -0.02 1.08 -8.70
CA LEU A 66 -0.71 0.99 -10.00
C LEU A 66 0.33 0.98 -11.12
N LEU A 67 0.42 -0.13 -11.84
CA LEU A 67 1.22 -0.25 -13.06
C LEU A 67 0.33 -0.01 -14.28
N LEU A 68 0.68 0.95 -15.13
CA LEU A 68 0.03 1.12 -16.43
C LEU A 68 0.65 0.15 -17.43
N LEU A 69 -0.18 -0.69 -18.04
CA LEU A 69 0.20 -1.61 -19.11
C LEU A 69 -0.08 -1.00 -20.49
N SER A 70 -1.04 -0.08 -20.56
CA SER A 70 -1.34 0.78 -21.71
C SER A 70 -2.09 2.04 -21.23
N ASN A 71 -2.49 2.92 -22.15
CA ASN A 71 -3.31 4.10 -21.82
C ASN A 71 -4.70 3.76 -21.26
N GLU A 72 -5.19 2.54 -21.46
CA GLU A 72 -6.54 2.10 -21.05
C GLU A 72 -6.51 0.94 -20.06
N LEU A 73 -5.33 0.36 -19.79
CA LEU A 73 -5.19 -0.80 -18.92
C LEU A 73 -4.18 -0.54 -17.81
N GLY A 74 -4.66 -0.60 -16.57
CA GLY A 74 -3.84 -0.54 -15.35
C GLY A 74 -4.00 -1.80 -14.51
N LYS A 75 -2.94 -2.15 -13.76
CA LYS A 75 -2.92 -3.28 -12.82
C LYS A 75 -2.54 -2.80 -11.43
N LEU A 76 -3.46 -2.94 -10.48
CA LEU A 76 -3.19 -2.72 -9.06
C LEU A 76 -2.47 -3.94 -8.47
N ARG A 77 -1.39 -3.69 -7.73
CA ARG A 77 -0.61 -4.73 -7.04
C ARG A 77 -0.08 -4.20 -5.71
N ARG A 78 0.46 -5.12 -4.90
CA ARG A 78 1.07 -4.84 -3.60
C ARG A 78 0.13 -4.07 -2.65
N VAL A 79 -1.18 -4.36 -2.76
CA VAL A 79 -2.22 -3.73 -1.94
C VAL A 79 -2.08 -4.26 -0.52
N THR A 80 -1.86 -3.35 0.41
CA THR A 80 -1.72 -3.64 1.84
C THR A 80 -2.45 -2.61 2.66
N VAL A 81 -3.18 -3.07 3.67
CA VAL A 81 -3.92 -2.23 4.62
C VAL A 81 -3.72 -2.84 5.99
N LEU A 82 -3.32 -2.04 6.98
CA LEU A 82 -3.19 -2.51 8.35
C LEU A 82 -4.53 -3.05 8.86
N LYS A 83 -4.53 -4.23 9.50
CA LYS A 83 -5.74 -4.93 9.94
C LYS A 83 -6.67 -4.06 10.78
N GLN A 84 -6.12 -3.26 11.68
CA GLN A 84 -6.87 -2.31 12.53
C GLN A 84 -7.65 -1.23 11.75
N HIS A 85 -7.28 -0.99 10.48
CA HIS A 85 -7.96 -0.06 9.56
C HIS A 85 -8.72 -0.79 8.44
N SER A 86 -8.60 -2.12 8.35
CA SER A 86 -9.37 -2.95 7.44
C SER A 86 -10.67 -3.41 8.13
N LYS A 87 -11.85 -3.03 7.63
CA LYS A 87 -13.14 -3.53 8.15
C LYS A 87 -13.53 -4.91 7.58
N GLN A 88 -12.55 -5.78 7.28
CA GLN A 88 -12.60 -6.90 6.33
C GLN A 88 -12.50 -6.44 4.86
N TYR A 89 -11.29 -6.53 4.30
CA TYR A 89 -11.10 -6.79 2.88
C TYR A 89 -10.30 -8.09 2.80
N ILE A 90 -10.99 -9.17 2.45
CA ILE A 90 -10.40 -10.47 2.14
C ILE A 90 -9.83 -10.32 0.73
N ASN A 91 -8.52 -10.52 0.57
CA ASN A 91 -7.89 -10.56 -0.76
C ASN A 91 -8.40 -11.79 -1.52
N TYR A 92 -8.94 -11.57 -2.73
CA TYR A 92 -9.27 -12.62 -3.71
C TYR A 92 -8.03 -13.04 -4.50
#